data_AF-A0A3C0MIH9-F1
#
_entry.id   AF-A0A3C0MIH9-F1
#
_cell.length_a   1.000
_cell.length_b   1.000
_cell.length_c   1.000
_cell.angle_alpha   90.00
_cell.angle_beta   90.00
_cell.angle_gamma   90.00
#
_symmetry.space_group_name_H-M   'P 1'
#
loop_
_entity.id
_entity.type
_entity.pdbx_description
1 polymer ?
#
loop_
_entity_poly.entity_id
_entity_poly.type
_entity_poly.pdbx_seq_one_letter_code
_entity_poly.pdbx_strand_id
1 'polypeptide(L)'
;MVHRQDACLKFLREAADATVLLRGVRADRLKARLSVIRPDGTQDQFDVLIEPRGASSVSVREAVVGCRLPSWCPDRHINADGSFCLSWAEAEPLTIDSLENAQRWWAALFGFLKRQRIAERARRWPMGRSRAHGPDAAQAEAEAEAIAGSLGYRLLSDLRRGKLSAKFGIGTGVVKTPGWSFYLDGRRILNIRYDGIITGLSNRTCLCDLWKIATPSACRDHQGQVIALGMALVRQQEAEALFWSEAKRRLVCCRSMDSCPLNPAVQEKTCGGLA
;
A
#
# COMPACT_ATOMS: atom_id res chain seq x y z
N MET A 1 1.73 12.28 -33.86
CA MET A 1 1.71 11.46 -32.62
C MET A 1 1.46 12.27 -31.33
N VAL A 2 1.16 13.58 -31.40
CA VAL A 2 1.02 14.47 -30.23
C VAL A 2 -0.41 14.48 -29.61
N HIS A 3 -1.44 14.06 -30.36
CA HIS A 3 -2.84 14.21 -29.92
C HIS A 3 -3.32 13.28 -28.78
N ARG A 4 -2.58 12.24 -28.39
CA ARG A 4 -3.04 11.29 -27.36
C ARG A 4 -2.59 11.62 -25.93
N GLN A 5 -1.54 12.41 -25.73
CA GLN A 5 -1.00 12.70 -24.39
C GLN A 5 -1.86 13.73 -23.62
N ASP A 6 -2.61 14.57 -24.32
CA ASP A 6 -3.46 15.61 -23.74
C ASP A 6 -4.81 15.09 -23.20
N ALA A 7 -5.22 13.88 -23.60
CA ALA A 7 -6.55 13.35 -23.29
C ALA A 7 -6.74 13.16 -21.77
N CYS A 8 -5.74 12.63 -21.07
CA CYS A 8 -5.79 12.48 -19.62
C CYS A 8 -5.87 13.84 -18.89
N LEU A 9 -5.11 14.85 -19.34
CA LEU A 9 -5.18 16.20 -18.76
C LEU A 9 -6.51 16.89 -19.04
N LYS A 10 -7.20 16.56 -20.15
CA LYS A 10 -8.57 17.02 -20.40
C LYS A 10 -9.53 16.50 -19.32
N PHE A 11 -9.56 15.20 -19.09
CA PHE A 11 -10.44 14.63 -18.06
C PHE A 11 -10.11 15.15 -16.65
N LEU A 12 -8.83 15.33 -16.31
CA LEU A 12 -8.44 15.91 -15.02
C LEU A 12 -8.94 17.35 -14.83
N ARG A 13 -8.96 18.16 -15.89
CA ARG A 13 -9.49 19.53 -15.84
C ARG A 13 -10.99 19.52 -15.62
N GLU A 14 -11.71 18.69 -16.36
CA GLU A 14 -13.17 18.57 -16.26
C GLU A 14 -13.62 17.97 -14.92
N ALA A 15 -12.81 17.09 -14.33
CA ALA A 15 -13.08 16.46 -13.04
C ALA A 15 -12.68 17.31 -11.82
N ALA A 16 -12.02 18.45 -12.02
CA ALA A 16 -11.58 19.30 -10.91
C ALA A 16 -12.80 19.91 -10.19
N ASP A 17 -12.90 19.69 -8.88
CA ASP A 17 -13.97 20.25 -8.06
C ASP A 17 -13.53 21.54 -7.33
N ALA A 18 -14.38 22.06 -6.46
CA ALA A 18 -14.14 23.29 -5.71
C ALA A 18 -12.89 23.26 -4.80
N THR A 19 -12.35 22.08 -4.49
CA THR A 19 -11.15 21.91 -3.67
C THR A 19 -9.86 21.97 -4.49
N VAL A 20 -9.96 22.02 -5.83
CA VAL A 20 -8.87 22.09 -6.79
C VAL A 20 -8.89 23.43 -7.53
N LEU A 21 -7.89 24.27 -7.29
CA LEU A 21 -7.68 25.50 -8.05
C LEU A 21 -6.63 25.28 -9.14
N LEU A 22 -7.06 25.22 -10.40
CA LEU A 22 -6.15 25.12 -11.54
C LEU A 22 -5.39 26.44 -11.73
N ARG A 23 -4.06 26.40 -11.67
CA ARG A 23 -3.18 27.58 -11.74
C ARG A 23 -2.54 27.76 -13.12
N GLY A 24 -2.46 26.70 -13.92
CA GLY A 24 -1.92 26.76 -15.26
C GLY A 24 -2.13 25.44 -16.01
N VAL A 25 -2.64 25.55 -17.22
CA VAL A 25 -2.93 24.41 -18.10
C VAL A 25 -2.04 24.54 -19.34
N ARG A 26 -1.30 23.49 -19.67
CA ARG A 26 -0.62 23.32 -20.95
C ARG A 26 -0.90 21.92 -21.49
N ALA A 27 -0.60 21.70 -22.76
CA ALA A 27 -0.71 20.38 -23.38
C ALA A 27 0.11 19.31 -22.64
N ASP A 28 1.28 19.69 -22.14
CA ASP A 28 2.24 18.77 -21.53
C ASP A 28 2.20 18.73 -19.99
N ARG A 29 1.42 19.60 -19.34
CA ARG A 29 1.37 19.68 -17.88
C ARG A 29 0.16 20.44 -17.34
N LEU A 30 -0.22 20.11 -16.12
CA LEU A 30 -1.22 20.80 -15.33
C LEU A 30 -0.61 21.24 -14.00
N LYS A 31 -0.76 22.53 -13.65
CA LYS A 31 -0.47 23.06 -12.32
C LYS A 31 -1.78 23.27 -11.57
N ALA A 32 -1.87 22.71 -10.37
CA ALA A 32 -3.04 22.82 -9.53
C ALA A 32 -2.65 23.15 -8.09
N ARG A 33 -3.54 23.83 -7.38
CA ARG A 33 -3.46 24.03 -5.94
C ARG A 33 -4.61 23.28 -5.28
N LEU A 34 -4.28 22.40 -4.34
CA LEU A 34 -5.24 21.61 -3.58
C LEU A 34 -5.32 22.15 -2.16
N SER A 35 -6.53 22.27 -1.64
CA SER A 35 -6.79 22.66 -0.25
C SER A 35 -7.22 21.45 0.57
N VAL A 36 -6.40 21.04 1.54
CA VAL A 36 -6.70 19.94 2.45
C VAL A 36 -7.19 20.51 3.78
N ILE A 37 -8.47 20.27 4.10
CA ILE A 37 -9.07 20.71 5.36
C ILE A 37 -8.62 19.79 6.49
N ARG A 38 -8.14 20.39 7.57
CA ARG A 38 -7.76 19.72 8.82
C ARG A 38 -8.98 19.49 9.71
N PRO A 39 -8.91 18.54 10.67
CA PRO A 39 -10.00 18.34 11.64
C PRO A 39 -10.36 19.57 12.48
N ASP A 40 -9.43 20.52 12.64
CA ASP A 40 -9.64 21.79 13.36
C ASP A 40 -10.22 22.91 12.46
N GLY A 41 -10.56 22.60 11.20
CA GLY A 41 -11.09 23.55 10.23
C GLY A 41 -10.04 24.36 9.48
N THR A 42 -8.76 24.30 9.86
CA THR A 42 -7.69 24.99 9.12
C THR A 42 -7.39 24.31 7.77
N GLN A 43 -6.83 25.05 6.82
CA GLN A 43 -6.54 24.53 5.48
C GLN A 43 -5.04 24.52 5.18
N ASP A 44 -4.54 23.39 4.69
CA ASP A 44 -3.23 23.28 4.07
C ASP A 44 -3.35 23.39 2.56
N GLN A 45 -2.51 24.22 1.94
CA GLN A 45 -2.44 24.36 0.49
C GLN A 45 -1.23 23.62 -0.06
N PHE A 46 -1.45 22.80 -1.08
CA PHE A 46 -0.40 22.12 -1.83
C PHE A 46 -0.43 22.57 -3.28
N ASP A 47 0.67 23.14 -3.75
CA ASP A 47 0.88 23.40 -5.17
C ASP A 47 1.51 22.15 -5.79
N VAL A 48 0.85 21.56 -6.79
CA VAL A 48 1.28 20.34 -7.47
C VAL A 48 1.50 20.57 -8.96
N LEU A 49 2.42 19.79 -9.51
CA LEU A 49 2.68 19.67 -10.94
C LEU A 49 2.29 18.26 -11.39
N ILE A 50 1.44 18.18 -12.42
CA ILE A 50 0.91 16.95 -12.99
C ILE A 50 1.37 16.87 -14.44
N GLU A 51 2.01 15.77 -14.82
CA GLU A 51 2.65 15.58 -16.13
C GLU A 51 2.24 14.23 -16.72
N PRO A 52 1.82 14.14 -18.00
CA PRO A 52 1.45 12.87 -18.63
C PRO A 52 2.59 11.83 -18.61
N ARG A 53 2.22 10.58 -18.37
CA ARG A 53 3.05 9.38 -18.49
C ARG A 53 2.33 8.41 -19.44
N GLY A 54 2.51 8.60 -20.74
CA GLY A 54 1.77 7.83 -21.76
C GLY A 54 0.39 8.41 -22.05
N ALA A 55 -0.54 7.58 -22.55
CA ALA A 55 -1.82 8.05 -23.10
C ALA A 55 -2.91 8.29 -22.04
N SER A 56 -2.90 7.52 -20.95
CA SER A 56 -3.97 7.51 -19.94
C SER A 56 -3.44 7.56 -18.51
N SER A 57 -2.18 7.93 -18.29
CA SER A 57 -1.64 8.04 -16.92
C SER A 57 -0.85 9.33 -16.77
N VAL A 58 -0.68 9.76 -15.51
CA VAL A 58 0.05 10.98 -15.16
C VAL A 58 0.94 10.72 -13.95
N SER A 59 2.06 11.42 -13.86
CA SER A 59 2.83 11.58 -12.63
C SER A 59 2.46 12.90 -11.96
N VAL A 60 2.45 12.91 -10.62
CA VAL A 60 2.23 14.13 -9.82
C VAL A 60 3.29 14.27 -8.75
N ARG A 61 3.69 15.52 -8.48
CA ARG A 61 4.64 15.92 -7.43
C ARG A 61 4.31 17.32 -6.92
N GLU A 62 4.96 17.75 -5.84
CA GLU A 62 4.93 19.18 -5.48
C GLU A 62 5.49 20.02 -6.65
N ALA A 63 4.87 21.17 -6.92
CA ALA A 63 5.33 22.09 -7.96
C ALA A 63 6.75 22.59 -7.68
N VAL A 64 7.12 22.67 -6.39
CA VAL A 64 8.49 22.84 -5.91
C VAL A 64 8.78 21.66 -4.98
N VAL A 65 9.54 20.68 -5.45
CA VAL A 65 9.89 19.48 -4.69
C VAL A 65 10.65 19.86 -3.42
N GLY A 66 10.24 19.31 -2.27
CA GLY A 66 10.90 19.61 -1.00
C GLY A 66 10.32 20.83 -0.26
N CYS A 67 9.27 21.45 -0.79
CA CYS A 67 8.72 22.69 -0.24
C CYS A 67 7.89 22.44 1.02
N ARG A 68 6.90 21.54 0.96
CA ARG A 68 6.12 21.13 2.14
C ARG A 68 6.33 19.68 2.53
N LEU A 69 6.64 18.83 1.56
CA LEU A 69 6.94 17.42 1.80
C LEU A 69 8.44 17.20 1.65
N PRO A 70 9.01 16.13 2.25
CA PRO A 70 10.36 15.71 1.93
C PRO A 70 10.51 15.53 0.41
N SER A 71 11.67 15.89 -0.13
CA SER A 71 11.95 15.70 -1.56
C SER A 71 11.85 14.24 -2.01
N TRP A 72 12.05 13.31 -1.07
CA TRP A 72 11.77 11.88 -1.22
C TRP A 72 11.60 11.23 0.16
N CYS A 73 10.83 10.15 0.23
CA CYS A 73 10.66 9.30 1.42
C CYS A 73 9.77 8.09 1.08
N PRO A 74 10.29 6.85 1.01
CA PRO A 74 9.51 5.67 0.66
C PRO A 74 8.43 5.40 1.69
N ASP A 75 8.74 5.60 2.97
CA ASP A 75 7.78 5.43 4.08
C ASP A 75 6.64 6.49 4.05
N ARG A 76 6.83 7.57 3.29
CA ARG A 76 5.77 8.53 2.94
C ARG A 76 5.31 8.40 1.50
N HIS A 77 5.66 7.35 0.77
CA HIS A 77 5.22 7.15 -0.62
C HIS A 77 5.62 8.31 -1.56
N ILE A 78 6.82 8.87 -1.35
CA ILE A 78 7.43 9.88 -2.24
C ILE A 78 8.68 9.25 -2.87
N ASN A 79 8.65 9.13 -4.20
CA ASN A 79 9.70 8.53 -5.01
C ASN A 79 10.96 9.41 -5.06
N ALA A 80 12.06 8.85 -5.55
CA ALA A 80 13.34 9.55 -5.63
C ALA A 80 13.32 10.79 -6.54
N ASP A 81 12.42 10.84 -7.53
CA ASP A 81 12.22 12.01 -8.41
C ASP A 81 11.22 13.03 -7.85
N GLY A 82 10.76 12.84 -6.61
CA GLY A 82 9.75 13.64 -5.92
C GLY A 82 8.31 13.34 -6.30
N SER A 83 8.06 12.39 -7.21
CA SER A 83 6.70 11.98 -7.57
C SER A 83 6.01 11.22 -6.43
N PHE A 84 4.70 11.38 -6.35
CA PHE A 84 3.87 10.71 -5.36
C PHE A 84 3.46 9.33 -5.87
N CYS A 85 3.65 8.31 -5.05
CA CYS A 85 3.10 6.99 -5.28
C CYS A 85 1.64 6.98 -4.79
N LEU A 86 0.70 7.24 -5.71
CA LEU A 86 -0.74 7.28 -5.40
C LEU A 86 -1.41 5.90 -5.42
N SER A 87 -0.91 5.01 -6.28
CA SER A 87 -1.36 3.63 -6.44
C SER A 87 -0.23 2.76 -7.01
N TRP A 88 -0.52 1.48 -7.16
CA TRP A 88 0.32 0.51 -7.88
C TRP A 88 -0.07 0.50 -9.35
N ALA A 89 0.74 1.05 -10.24
CA ALA A 89 0.38 1.13 -11.65
C ALA A 89 0.18 -0.27 -12.28
N GLU A 90 0.92 -1.27 -11.79
CA GLU A 90 0.93 -2.64 -12.31
C GLU A 90 -0.29 -3.45 -11.85
N ALA A 91 -0.76 -3.24 -10.62
CA ALA A 91 -1.87 -4.00 -10.03
C ALA A 91 -3.20 -3.20 -9.93
N GLU A 92 -3.12 -1.89 -9.75
CA GLU A 92 -4.24 -0.94 -9.63
C GLU A 92 -3.94 0.33 -10.45
N PRO A 93 -3.87 0.21 -11.79
CA PRO A 93 -3.58 1.36 -12.64
C PRO A 93 -4.64 2.43 -12.43
N LEU A 94 -4.20 3.63 -12.01
CA LEU A 94 -5.04 4.82 -12.03
C LEU A 94 -5.07 5.39 -13.46
N THR A 95 -5.70 4.65 -14.38
CA THR A 95 -5.94 5.15 -15.72
C THR A 95 -6.86 6.36 -15.68
N ILE A 96 -6.72 7.24 -16.65
CA ILE A 96 -7.48 8.49 -16.81
C ILE A 96 -7.94 8.54 -18.27
N ASP A 97 -8.94 7.71 -18.56
CA ASP A 97 -9.59 7.56 -19.86
C ASP A 97 -11.08 7.95 -19.85
N SER A 98 -11.57 8.38 -18.68
CA SER A 98 -12.94 8.86 -18.47
C SER A 98 -12.97 9.93 -17.36
N LEU A 99 -14.08 10.66 -17.29
CA LEU A 99 -14.31 11.65 -16.23
C LEU A 99 -14.38 10.98 -14.85
N GLU A 100 -15.02 9.81 -14.75
CA GLU A 100 -15.11 9.04 -13.50
C GLU A 100 -13.73 8.63 -13.00
N ASN A 101 -12.88 8.13 -13.91
CA ASN A 101 -11.52 7.74 -13.56
C ASN A 101 -10.65 8.95 -13.16
N ALA A 102 -10.84 10.10 -13.79
CA ALA A 102 -10.21 11.34 -13.35
C ALA A 102 -10.67 11.81 -11.96
N GLN A 103 -11.95 11.65 -11.62
CA GLN A 103 -12.47 11.93 -10.27
C GLN A 103 -11.84 10.98 -9.22
N ARG A 104 -11.74 9.69 -9.54
CA ARG A 104 -11.05 8.70 -8.69
C ARG A 104 -9.58 9.05 -8.49
N TRP A 105 -8.91 9.53 -9.53
CA TRP A 105 -7.53 9.98 -9.46
C TRP A 105 -7.39 11.19 -8.52
N TRP A 106 -8.24 12.21 -8.65
CA TRP A 106 -8.25 13.36 -7.73
C TRP A 106 -8.51 12.92 -6.29
N ALA A 107 -9.48 12.03 -6.07
CA ALA A 107 -9.76 11.48 -4.74
C ALA A 107 -8.56 10.73 -4.15
N ALA A 108 -7.81 9.98 -4.97
CA ALA A 108 -6.58 9.31 -4.54
C ALA A 108 -5.49 10.32 -4.14
N LEU A 109 -5.29 11.39 -4.92
CA LEU A 109 -4.35 12.47 -4.59
C LEU A 109 -4.75 13.20 -3.30
N PHE A 110 -6.03 13.55 -3.12
CA PHE A 110 -6.52 14.15 -1.87
C PHE A 110 -6.32 13.22 -0.67
N GLY A 111 -6.64 11.93 -0.82
CA GLY A 111 -6.41 10.93 0.21
C GLY A 111 -4.93 10.81 0.58
N PHE A 112 -4.03 10.85 -0.42
CA PHE A 112 -2.59 10.88 -0.21
C PHE A 112 -2.14 12.13 0.57
N LEU A 113 -2.52 13.33 0.16
CA LEU A 113 -2.13 14.58 0.83
C LEU A 113 -2.66 14.66 2.27
N LYS A 114 -3.88 14.17 2.52
CA LYS A 114 -4.43 14.04 3.87
C LYS A 114 -3.57 13.10 4.72
N ARG A 115 -3.14 11.96 4.16
CA ARG A 115 -2.23 11.02 4.86
C ARG A 115 -0.86 11.65 5.12
N GLN A 116 -0.31 12.45 4.20
CA GLN A 116 0.95 13.18 4.42
C GLN A 116 0.87 14.07 5.67
N ARG A 117 -0.23 14.82 5.84
CA ARG A 117 -0.41 15.70 7.00
C ARG A 117 -0.52 14.93 8.31
N ILE A 118 -1.28 13.83 8.32
CA ILE A 118 -1.34 12.97 9.51
C ILE A 118 0.03 12.38 9.82
N ALA A 119 0.77 11.94 8.78
CA ALA A 119 2.11 11.41 8.93
C ALA A 119 3.12 12.45 9.46
N GLU A 120 2.99 13.71 9.06
CA GLU A 120 3.82 14.81 9.56
C GLU A 120 3.64 15.04 11.04
N ARG A 121 2.39 15.10 11.49
CA ARG A 121 2.06 15.34 12.89
C ARG A 121 2.40 14.13 13.76
N ALA A 122 2.10 12.93 13.28
CA ALA A 122 2.28 11.70 14.06
C ALA A 122 3.67 11.08 13.90
N ARG A 123 4.48 11.58 12.95
CA ARG A 123 5.79 11.05 12.54
C ARG A 123 5.78 9.55 12.21
N ARG A 124 4.63 9.06 11.75
CA ARG A 124 4.38 7.67 11.37
C ARG A 124 3.27 7.63 10.33
N TRP A 125 3.27 6.64 9.45
CA TRP A 125 2.26 6.58 8.39
C TRP A 125 0.89 6.26 9.00
N PRO A 126 -0.18 7.00 8.64
CA PRO A 126 -1.50 6.80 9.22
C PRO A 126 -2.18 5.52 8.75
N MET A 127 -2.74 4.79 9.73
CA MET A 127 -3.58 3.59 9.61
C MET A 127 -2.93 2.35 8.98
N GLY A 128 -2.93 1.25 9.73
CA GLY A 128 -2.63 -0.10 9.20
C GLY A 128 -1.19 -0.28 8.72
N ARG A 129 -0.99 -1.36 7.94
CA ARG A 129 0.26 -1.61 7.24
C ARG A 129 0.41 -0.54 6.15
N SER A 130 1.55 0.15 6.10
CA SER A 130 1.88 1.00 4.94
C SER A 130 1.80 0.14 3.68
N ARG A 131 1.29 0.73 2.60
CA ARG A 131 1.24 0.10 1.28
C ARG A 131 2.63 -0.47 0.95
N ALA A 132 2.68 -1.68 0.39
CA ALA A 132 3.94 -2.41 0.19
C ALA A 132 4.93 -1.68 -0.74
N HIS A 133 6.22 -1.64 -0.41
CA HIS A 133 7.19 -0.87 -1.17
C HIS A 133 7.84 -1.69 -2.29
N GLY A 134 7.80 -1.15 -3.51
CA GLY A 134 8.36 -1.79 -4.71
C GLY A 134 7.35 -2.69 -5.45
N PRO A 135 7.60 -2.97 -6.75
CA PRO A 135 6.62 -3.62 -7.62
C PRO A 135 6.25 -5.04 -7.18
N ASP A 136 7.23 -5.85 -6.76
CA ASP A 136 6.99 -7.23 -6.34
C ASP A 136 6.17 -7.31 -5.06
N ALA A 137 6.46 -6.42 -4.09
CA ALA A 137 5.73 -6.36 -2.83
C ALA A 137 4.30 -5.85 -3.06
N ALA A 138 4.13 -4.85 -3.93
CA ALA A 138 2.83 -4.33 -4.34
C ALA A 138 1.98 -5.38 -5.06
N GLN A 139 2.56 -6.16 -5.98
CA GLN A 139 1.87 -7.24 -6.68
C GLN A 139 1.40 -8.33 -5.71
N ALA A 140 2.26 -8.73 -4.77
CA ALA A 140 1.92 -9.71 -3.75
C ALA A 140 0.85 -9.19 -2.76
N GLU A 141 0.87 -7.89 -2.43
CA GLU A 141 -0.18 -7.23 -1.65
C GLU A 141 -1.53 -7.25 -2.37
N ALA A 142 -1.56 -6.89 -3.66
CA ALA A 142 -2.78 -6.89 -4.46
C ALA A 142 -3.36 -8.31 -4.61
N GLU A 143 -2.50 -9.31 -4.81
CA GLU A 143 -2.90 -10.71 -4.83
C GLU A 143 -3.50 -11.13 -3.47
N ALA A 144 -2.85 -10.78 -2.36
CA ALA A 144 -3.35 -11.06 -1.02
C ALA A 144 -4.71 -10.38 -0.76
N GLU A 145 -4.89 -9.12 -1.17
CA GLU A 145 -6.17 -8.42 -1.04
C GLU A 145 -7.27 -9.05 -1.89
N ALA A 146 -6.98 -9.45 -3.13
CA ALA A 146 -7.93 -10.12 -4.01
C ALA A 146 -8.41 -11.46 -3.41
N ILE A 147 -7.48 -12.26 -2.88
CA ILE A 147 -7.80 -13.53 -2.23
C ILE A 147 -8.54 -13.31 -0.90
N ALA A 148 -8.12 -12.34 -0.08
CA ALA A 148 -8.82 -12.04 1.15
C ALA A 148 -10.25 -11.55 0.87
N GLY A 149 -10.44 -10.75 -0.19
CA GLY A 149 -11.75 -10.29 -0.64
C GLY A 149 -12.67 -11.42 -1.10
N SER A 150 -12.14 -12.45 -1.76
CA SER A 150 -12.94 -13.62 -2.17
C SER A 150 -13.32 -14.52 -0.99
N LEU A 151 -12.50 -14.55 0.06
CA LEU A 151 -12.80 -15.24 1.32
C LEU A 151 -13.82 -14.46 2.16
N GLY A 152 -13.71 -13.13 2.24
CA GLY A 152 -14.69 -12.32 2.95
C GLY A 152 -14.26 -10.90 3.27
N TYR A 153 -15.25 -10.01 3.44
CA TYR A 153 -15.03 -8.60 3.76
C TYR A 153 -14.28 -8.41 5.08
N ARG A 154 -14.52 -9.28 6.08
CA ARG A 154 -13.84 -9.18 7.39
C ARG A 154 -12.36 -9.46 7.23
N LEU A 155 -12.02 -10.52 6.51
CA LEU A 155 -10.63 -10.91 6.29
C LEU A 155 -9.88 -9.85 5.48
N LEU A 156 -10.50 -9.30 4.42
CA LEU A 156 -9.94 -8.18 3.67
C LEU A 156 -9.74 -6.94 4.57
N SER A 157 -10.71 -6.64 5.43
CA SER A 157 -10.61 -5.51 6.36
C SER A 157 -9.48 -5.68 7.37
N ASP A 158 -9.32 -6.88 7.93
CA ASP A 158 -8.26 -7.21 8.87
C ASP A 158 -6.88 -7.20 8.19
N LEU A 159 -6.79 -7.67 6.94
CA LEU A 159 -5.58 -7.57 6.12
C LEU A 159 -5.18 -6.11 5.90
N ARG A 160 -6.09 -5.27 5.41
CA ARG A 160 -5.85 -3.83 5.16
C ARG A 160 -5.49 -3.05 6.42
N ARG A 161 -5.94 -3.51 7.59
CA ARG A 161 -5.60 -2.93 8.89
C ARG A 161 -4.27 -3.45 9.45
N GLY A 162 -3.58 -4.36 8.75
CA GLY A 162 -2.33 -4.96 9.20
C GLY A 162 -2.50 -5.94 10.36
N LYS A 163 -3.71 -6.43 10.61
CA LYS A 163 -4.00 -7.37 11.69
C LYS A 163 -3.68 -8.81 11.31
N LEU A 164 -3.82 -9.13 10.02
CA LEU A 164 -3.53 -10.45 9.46
C LEU A 164 -2.07 -10.51 9.02
N SER A 165 -1.36 -11.56 9.43
CA SER A 165 -0.02 -11.88 8.92
C SER A 165 0.16 -13.39 8.77
N ALA A 166 1.14 -13.80 7.95
CA ALA A 166 1.51 -15.20 7.78
C ALA A 166 3.03 -15.37 7.93
N LYS A 167 3.45 -16.49 8.50
CA LYS A 167 4.87 -16.88 8.58
C LYS A 167 5.04 -18.25 7.96
N PHE A 168 6.00 -18.39 7.06
CA PHE A 168 6.44 -19.69 6.60
C PHE A 168 7.43 -20.29 7.60
N GLY A 169 7.33 -21.59 7.84
CA GLY A 169 8.26 -22.29 8.71
C GLY A 169 8.06 -23.78 8.72
N ILE A 170 8.97 -24.48 9.38
CA ILE A 170 8.88 -25.92 9.62
C ILE A 170 8.17 -26.12 10.97
N GLY A 171 7.11 -26.92 10.98
CA GLY A 171 6.38 -27.22 12.22
C GLY A 171 7.30 -27.84 13.28
N THR A 172 7.04 -27.54 14.56
CA THR A 172 7.79 -28.07 15.71
C THR A 172 7.28 -29.44 16.19
N GLY A 173 6.36 -30.06 15.45
CA GLY A 173 5.78 -31.36 15.77
C GLY A 173 6.69 -32.54 15.41
N VAL A 174 6.24 -33.76 15.74
CA VAL A 174 6.94 -35.03 15.45
C VAL A 174 7.22 -35.17 13.95
N VAL A 175 6.31 -34.70 13.11
CA VAL A 175 6.52 -34.59 11.66
C VAL A 175 6.88 -33.14 11.33
N LYS A 176 8.12 -32.94 10.90
CA LYS A 176 8.65 -31.65 10.43
C LYS A 176 8.13 -31.34 9.02
N THR A 177 6.90 -30.85 8.93
CA THR A 177 6.34 -30.40 7.65
C THR A 177 6.42 -28.88 7.52
N PRO A 178 6.89 -28.36 6.37
CA PRO A 178 6.81 -26.94 6.07
C PRO A 178 5.35 -26.49 5.95
N GLY A 179 5.09 -25.23 6.26
CA GLY A 179 3.75 -24.66 6.16
C GLY A 179 3.70 -23.18 6.56
N TRP A 180 2.50 -22.62 6.50
CA TRP A 180 2.19 -21.24 6.85
C TRP A 180 1.41 -21.18 8.16
N SER A 181 1.91 -20.42 9.12
CA SER A 181 1.19 -20.03 10.33
C SER A 181 0.58 -18.66 10.15
N PHE A 182 -0.75 -18.55 10.28
CA PHE A 182 -1.46 -17.27 10.20
C PHE A 182 -1.73 -16.72 11.60
N TYR A 183 -1.63 -15.40 11.71
CA TYR A 183 -1.83 -14.66 12.93
C TYR A 183 -2.84 -13.53 12.68
N LEU A 184 -3.76 -13.36 13.61
CA LEU A 184 -4.67 -12.22 13.69
C LEU A 184 -4.40 -11.46 14.99
N ASP A 185 -4.05 -10.17 14.90
CA ASP A 185 -3.65 -9.35 16.05
C ASP A 185 -2.57 -10.05 16.90
N GLY A 186 -1.58 -10.67 16.22
CA GLY A 186 -0.47 -11.40 16.85
C GLY A 186 -0.83 -12.78 17.42
N ARG A 187 -2.11 -13.17 17.45
CA ARG A 187 -2.55 -14.49 17.92
C ARG A 187 -2.63 -15.46 16.74
N ARG A 188 -2.00 -16.63 16.88
CA ARG A 188 -2.03 -17.67 15.85
C ARG A 188 -3.45 -18.23 15.71
N ILE A 189 -4.03 -18.10 14.52
CA ILE A 189 -5.42 -18.55 14.25
C ILE A 189 -5.47 -19.91 13.55
N LEU A 190 -4.51 -20.21 12.67
CA LEU A 190 -4.42 -21.49 11.97
C LEU A 190 -3.00 -21.72 11.43
N ASN A 191 -2.69 -22.98 11.14
CA ASN A 191 -1.55 -23.38 10.33
C ASN A 191 -2.03 -24.15 9.11
N ILE A 192 -1.35 -23.99 7.99
CA ILE A 192 -1.56 -24.80 6.79
C ILE A 192 -0.23 -25.41 6.40
N ARG A 193 -0.15 -26.72 6.39
CA ARG A 193 1.00 -27.46 5.88
C ARG A 193 1.10 -27.30 4.36
N TYR A 194 2.30 -27.48 3.83
CA TYR A 194 2.55 -27.39 2.38
C TYR A 194 1.73 -28.41 1.57
N ASP A 195 1.40 -29.56 2.18
CA ASP A 195 0.48 -30.58 1.61
C ASP A 195 -1.01 -30.23 1.73
N GLY A 196 -1.33 -29.01 2.19
CA GLY A 196 -2.68 -28.49 2.32
C GLY A 196 -3.39 -28.86 3.63
N ILE A 197 -2.77 -29.64 4.53
CA ILE A 197 -3.40 -30.02 5.79
C ILE A 197 -3.44 -28.83 6.76
N ILE A 198 -4.63 -28.49 7.24
CA ILE A 198 -4.87 -27.38 8.16
C ILE A 198 -4.84 -27.88 9.61
N THR A 199 -4.09 -27.20 10.49
CA THR A 199 -3.94 -27.53 11.92
C THR A 199 -4.02 -26.28 12.80
N GLY A 200 -4.80 -26.27 13.89
CA GLY A 200 -4.92 -25.10 14.79
C GLY A 200 -6.20 -25.06 15.62
N LEU A 201 -6.38 -24.02 16.46
CA LEU A 201 -7.43 -23.86 17.50
C LEU A 201 -8.88 -23.69 16.97
N SER A 202 -9.18 -24.25 15.82
CA SER A 202 -10.39 -25.03 15.56
C SER A 202 -10.20 -25.56 14.14
N ASN A 203 -9.88 -26.86 13.99
CA ASN A 203 -9.87 -27.52 12.66
C ASN A 203 -11.24 -27.45 11.93
N ARG A 204 -12.18 -26.61 12.38
CA ARG A 204 -13.61 -26.53 12.02
C ARG A 204 -14.10 -25.14 11.66
N THR A 205 -13.23 -24.13 11.50
CA THR A 205 -13.69 -22.77 11.18
C THR A 205 -12.94 -22.20 9.99
N CYS A 206 -13.64 -22.09 8.87
CA CYS A 206 -13.19 -21.38 7.69
C CYS A 206 -12.99 -19.89 7.98
N LEU A 207 -12.02 -19.26 7.32
CA LEU A 207 -11.75 -17.81 7.40
C LEU A 207 -12.80 -16.95 6.69
N CYS A 208 -13.69 -17.56 5.91
CA CYS A 208 -14.70 -16.81 5.18
C CYS A 208 -15.73 -16.20 6.11
N ASP A 209 -16.41 -15.12 5.68
CA ASP A 209 -17.37 -14.35 6.49
C ASP A 209 -18.49 -15.20 7.13
N LEU A 210 -18.68 -16.43 6.65
CA LEU A 210 -19.62 -17.38 7.21
C LEU A 210 -19.21 -17.93 8.58
N TRP A 211 -17.96 -17.80 9.06
CA TRP A 211 -17.39 -18.07 10.43
C TRP A 211 -18.15 -19.08 11.34
N LYS A 212 -18.83 -20.06 10.77
CA LYS A 212 -19.74 -20.95 11.50
C LYS A 212 -19.59 -22.35 10.94
N ILE A 213 -18.91 -23.17 11.74
CA ILE A 213 -19.01 -24.64 11.81
C ILE A 213 -18.29 -25.43 10.70
N ALA A 214 -18.00 -24.86 9.52
CA ALA A 214 -17.35 -25.57 8.42
C ALA A 214 -15.81 -25.43 8.42
N THR A 215 -15.10 -26.55 8.18
CA THR A 215 -13.66 -26.53 7.86
C THR A 215 -13.42 -25.80 6.52
N PRO A 216 -12.24 -25.23 6.24
CA PRO A 216 -11.93 -24.70 4.91
C PRO A 216 -12.11 -25.72 3.78
N SER A 217 -11.81 -27.00 4.04
CA SER A 217 -12.04 -28.10 3.09
C SER A 217 -13.53 -28.40 2.83
N ALA A 218 -14.42 -28.04 3.76
CA ALA A 218 -15.87 -28.16 3.60
C ALA A 218 -16.48 -26.94 2.89
N CYS A 219 -15.70 -25.89 2.63
CA CYS A 219 -16.13 -24.67 1.95
C CYS A 219 -15.47 -24.54 0.58
N ARG A 220 -16.11 -25.07 -0.49
CA ARG A 220 -15.61 -25.00 -1.89
C ARG A 220 -14.07 -25.12 -1.97
N ASP A 221 -13.42 -24.11 -2.54
CA ASP A 221 -11.96 -24.01 -2.75
C ASP A 221 -11.30 -23.05 -1.74
N HIS A 222 -11.90 -22.83 -0.57
CA HIS A 222 -11.31 -21.92 0.42
C HIS A 222 -9.98 -22.45 0.96
N GLN A 223 -9.75 -23.76 0.95
CA GLN A 223 -8.43 -24.32 1.29
C GLN A 223 -7.34 -23.84 0.32
N GLY A 224 -7.57 -23.93 -1.00
CA GLY A 224 -6.65 -23.42 -2.01
C GLY A 224 -6.41 -21.93 -1.87
N GLN A 225 -7.48 -21.16 -1.65
CA GLN A 225 -7.40 -19.72 -1.41
C GLN A 225 -6.59 -19.37 -0.16
N VAL A 226 -6.75 -20.08 0.96
CA VAL A 226 -5.98 -19.76 2.17
C VAL A 226 -4.50 -20.11 1.97
N ILE A 227 -4.17 -21.19 1.25
CA ILE A 227 -2.77 -21.49 0.87
C ILE A 227 -2.19 -20.35 0.02
N ALA A 228 -2.90 -19.94 -1.03
CA ALA A 228 -2.49 -18.84 -1.91
C ALA A 228 -2.32 -17.53 -1.14
N LEU A 229 -3.20 -17.24 -0.18
CA LEU A 229 -3.09 -16.09 0.71
C LEU A 229 -1.80 -16.13 1.54
N GLY A 230 -1.47 -17.30 2.10
CA GLY A 230 -0.22 -17.50 2.85
C GLY A 230 1.02 -17.27 2.00
N MET A 231 1.01 -17.78 0.77
CA MET A 231 2.08 -17.56 -0.20
C MET A 231 2.22 -16.09 -0.61
N ALA A 232 1.11 -15.40 -0.87
CA ALA A 232 1.11 -13.98 -1.20
C ALA A 232 1.66 -13.13 -0.03
N LEU A 233 1.22 -13.39 1.21
CA LEU A 233 1.70 -12.66 2.39
C LEU A 233 3.19 -12.86 2.69
N VAL A 234 3.74 -14.06 2.45
CA VAL A 234 5.17 -14.33 2.62
C VAL A 234 5.98 -13.68 1.51
N ARG A 235 5.57 -13.82 0.25
CA ARG A 235 6.20 -13.11 -0.89
C ARG A 235 6.22 -11.60 -0.68
N GLN A 236 5.13 -11.02 -0.19
CA GLN A 236 5.05 -9.60 0.14
C GLN A 236 6.10 -9.22 1.20
N GLN A 237 6.25 -10.02 2.27
CA GLN A 237 7.22 -9.74 3.33
C GLN A 237 8.68 -9.85 2.83
N GLU A 238 8.97 -10.85 2.01
CA GLU A 238 10.30 -11.04 1.42
C GLU A 238 10.66 -9.90 0.46
N ALA A 239 9.74 -9.54 -0.44
CA ALA A 239 9.92 -8.43 -1.37
C ALA A 239 10.09 -7.08 -0.64
N GLU A 240 9.31 -6.84 0.40
CA GLU A 240 9.43 -5.67 1.27
C GLU A 240 10.81 -5.63 1.95
N ALA A 241 11.29 -6.76 2.46
CA ALA A 241 12.60 -6.86 3.10
C ALA A 241 13.75 -6.60 2.10
N LEU A 242 13.63 -7.13 0.88
CA LEU A 242 14.58 -6.86 -0.20
C LEU A 242 14.60 -5.38 -0.58
N PHE A 243 13.43 -4.77 -0.78
CA PHE A 243 13.31 -3.34 -1.04
C PHE A 243 14.05 -2.51 0.01
N TRP A 244 13.80 -2.77 1.30
CA TRP A 244 14.45 -2.02 2.38
C TRP A 244 15.95 -2.31 2.49
N SER A 245 16.39 -3.53 2.20
CA SER A 245 17.81 -3.89 2.14
C SER A 245 18.55 -3.06 1.09
N GLU A 246 17.97 -2.93 -0.11
CA GLU A 246 18.54 -2.10 -1.18
C GLU A 246 18.46 -0.61 -0.87
N ALA A 247 17.31 -0.14 -0.37
CA ALA A 247 17.10 1.25 0.01
C ALA A 247 18.13 1.71 1.05
N LYS A 248 18.41 0.88 2.06
CA LYS A 248 19.42 1.17 3.10
C LYS A 248 20.83 1.38 2.54
N ARG A 249 21.17 0.76 1.41
CA ARG A 249 22.49 0.88 0.78
C ARG A 249 22.65 2.16 -0.05
N ARG A 250 21.54 2.72 -0.54
CA ARG A 250 21.56 3.77 -1.56
C ARG A 250 20.96 5.09 -1.11
N LEU A 251 20.15 5.09 -0.05
CA LEU A 251 19.26 6.21 0.26
C LEU A 251 19.45 6.72 1.70
N VAL A 252 19.34 8.04 1.88
CA VAL A 252 19.56 8.78 3.14
C VAL A 252 18.26 9.26 3.80
N CYS A 253 17.91 8.76 4.98
CA CYS A 253 16.67 9.15 5.66
C CYS A 253 16.45 10.67 5.78
N CYS A 254 15.27 11.15 5.35
CA CYS A 254 14.85 12.55 5.52
C CYS A 254 14.37 12.89 6.95
N ARG A 255 14.37 11.91 7.88
CA ARG A 255 14.02 12.04 9.31
C ARG A 255 12.61 12.55 9.60
N SER A 256 11.71 12.53 8.63
CA SER A 256 10.30 12.92 8.79
C SER A 256 9.44 11.86 9.49
N MET A 257 9.96 10.64 9.65
CA MET A 257 9.24 9.47 10.18
C MET A 257 10.11 8.76 11.23
N ASP A 258 9.56 8.49 12.41
CA ASP A 258 10.30 7.94 13.56
C ASP A 258 10.68 6.46 13.35
N SER A 259 9.76 5.68 12.81
CA SER A 259 9.92 4.24 12.56
C SER A 259 10.49 3.91 11.18
N CYS A 260 11.00 4.90 10.43
CA CYS A 260 11.52 4.67 9.09
C CYS A 260 12.72 3.70 9.13
N PRO A 261 12.75 2.63 8.33
CA PRO A 261 13.89 1.69 8.29
C PRO A 261 15.22 2.33 7.88
N LEU A 262 15.19 3.52 7.27
CA LEU A 262 16.39 4.28 6.90
C LEU A 262 16.92 5.16 8.03
N ASN A 263 16.15 5.35 9.11
CA ASN A 263 16.55 6.19 10.24
C ASN A 263 17.74 5.55 10.98
N PRO A 264 18.91 6.22 11.10
CA PRO A 264 20.08 5.67 11.77
C PRO A 264 19.80 5.19 13.20
N ALA A 265 18.98 5.93 13.96
CA ALA A 265 18.60 5.56 15.33
C ALA A 265 17.76 4.26 15.40
N VAL A 266 17.06 3.90 14.32
CA VAL A 266 16.36 2.62 14.20
C VAL A 266 17.34 1.50 13.84
N GLN A 267 18.30 1.80 12.96
CA GLN A 267 19.32 0.83 12.53
C GLN A 267 20.25 0.42 13.69
N GLU A 268 20.68 1.37 14.51
CA GLU A 268 21.51 1.13 15.70
C GLU A 268 20.81 0.21 16.71
N LYS A 269 19.50 0.40 16.93
CA LYS A 269 18.71 -0.49 17.81
C LYS A 269 18.55 -1.90 17.27
N THR A 270 18.49 -2.08 15.95
CA THR A 270 18.44 -3.42 15.34
C THR A 270 19.79 -4.15 15.37
N CYS A 271 20.91 -3.42 15.41
CA CYS A 271 22.25 -4.02 15.50
C CYS A 271 22.74 -4.21 16.94
N GLY A 272 22.34 -3.35 17.88
CA GLY A 272 22.73 -3.41 19.30
C GLY A 272 22.02 -4.48 20.15
N GLY A 273 21.06 -5.23 19.58
CA GLY A 273 20.38 -6.35 20.24
C GLY A 273 21.03 -7.73 20.00
N LEU A 274 22.21 -7.77 19.39
CA LEU A 274 23.02 -8.97 19.13
C LEU A 274 24.36 -8.97 19.88
N ALA A 275 24.51 -8.14 20.92
CA ALA A 275 25.66 -8.15 21.82
C ALA A 275 25.31 -8.86 23.13
#